data_AF-A0A1J4WWE2-F1
#
_entry.id   AF-A0A1J4WWE2-F1
#
_cell.length_a   1.000
_cell.length_b   1.000
_cell.length_c   1.000
_cell.angle_alpha   90.00
_cell.angle_beta   90.00
_cell.angle_gamma   90.00
#
_symmetry.space_group_name_H-M   'P 1'
#
loop_
_entity.id
_entity.type
_entity.pdbx_description
1 polymer ?
#
loop_
_entity_poly.entity_id
_entity_poly.type
_entity_poly.pdbx_seq_one_letter_code
_entity_poly.pdbx_strand_id
1 'polypeptide(L)' 'MDQAELQKRVEEFLKSLDIPSFIVFRFQKSEKEFGFIWSHHEAPPSVVIKGLSWALHDFVNKKL' A
#
# COMPACT_ATOMS: atom_id res chain seq x y z
N MET A 1 -3.75 13.22 -8.28
CA MET A 1 -4.84 12.41 -7.69
C MET A 1 -4.88 12.70 -6.21
N ASP A 2 -6.07 12.92 -5.67
CA ASP A 2 -6.25 13.09 -4.23
C ASP A 2 -6.03 11.75 -3.51
N GLN A 3 -5.32 11.77 -2.39
CA GLN A 3 -4.90 10.60 -1.64
C GLN A 3 -6.12 9.81 -1.11
N ALA A 4 -7.19 10.53 -0.74
CA ALA A 4 -8.42 9.93 -0.25
C ALA A 4 -9.15 9.11 -1.33
N GLU A 5 -9.17 9.60 -2.57
CA GLU A 5 -9.81 8.89 -3.69
C GLU A 5 -9.03 7.62 -4.06
N LEU A 6 -7.70 7.70 -4.03
CA LEU A 6 -6.83 6.57 -4.36
C LEU A 6 -6.94 5.46 -3.29
N GLN A 7 -7.01 5.83 -2.01
CA GLN A 7 -7.26 4.88 -0.93
C GLN A 7 -8.62 4.17 -1.09
N LYS A 8 -9.68 4.92 -1.39
CA LYS A 8 -11.02 4.36 -1.57
C LYS A 8 -11.08 3.33 -2.71
N ARG A 9 -10.45 3.64 -3.86
CA ARG A 9 -10.39 2.69 -4.99
C ARG A 9 -9.61 1.42 -4.64
N VAL A 10 -8.54 1.55 -3.87
CA VAL A 10 -7.73 0.41 -3.43
C VAL A 10 -8.52 -0.48 -2.47
N GLU A 11 -9.24 0.11 -1.53
CA GLU A 11 -10.13 -0.63 -0.62
C GLU A 11 -11.26 -1.35 -1.36
N GLU A 12 -11.90 -0.69 -2.33
CA GLU A 12 -12.94 -1.30 -3.18
C GLU A 12 -12.37 -2.44 -4.03
N PHE A 13 -11.17 -2.28 -4.57
CA PHE A 13 -10.47 -3.32 -5.32
C PHE A 13 -10.17 -4.54 -4.44
N LEU A 14 -9.60 -4.35 -3.25
CA LEU A 14 -9.31 -5.44 -2.32
C LEU A 14 -10.60 -6.18 -1.88
N LYS A 15 -11.69 -5.44 -1.65
CA LYS A 15 -12.99 -6.05 -1.36
C LYS A 15 -13.55 -6.84 -2.53
N SER A 16 -13.35 -6.36 -3.77
CA SER A 16 -13.81 -7.06 -4.97
C SER A 16 -13.06 -8.36 -5.25
N LEU A 17 -11.86 -8.51 -4.71
CA LEU A 17 -11.04 -9.71 -4.85
C LEU A 17 -11.53 -10.87 -3.97
N ASP A 18 -12.32 -10.59 -2.91
CA ASP A 18 -12.91 -11.58 -1.99
C ASP A 18 -11.89 -12.61 -1.44
N ILE A 19 -10.64 -12.17 -1.29
CA ILE A 19 -9.55 -12.98 -0.73
C ILE A 19 -8.79 -12.19 0.32
N PRO A 20 -8.31 -12.86 1.39
CA PRO A 20 -7.43 -12.23 2.37
C PRO A 20 -6.17 -11.68 1.71
N SER A 21 -6.06 -10.36 1.64
CA SER A 21 -5.03 -9.70 0.85
C SER A 21 -4.66 -8.35 1.44
N PHE A 22 -3.45 -7.90 1.13
CA PHE A 22 -2.96 -6.58 1.49
C PHE A 22 -2.20 -5.99 0.31
N ILE A 23 -2.18 -4.68 0.20
CA ILE A 23 -1.47 -3.99 -0.87
C ILE A 23 -0.77 -2.75 -0.32
N VAL A 24 0.42 -2.51 -0.87
CA VAL A 24 1.24 -1.36 -0.55
C VAL A 24 1.60 -0.70 -1.86
N PHE A 25 1.13 0.53 -2.05
CA PHE A 25 1.43 1.34 -3.22
C PHE A 25 2.29 2.53 -2.82
N ARG A 26 3.46 2.63 -3.44
CA ARG A 26 4.26 3.85 -3.50
C ARG A 26 3.86 4.61 -4.75
N PHE A 27 3.66 5.91 -4.61
CA PHE A 27 3.48 6.81 -5.75
C PHE A 27 4.31 8.06 -5.55
N GLN A 28 4.77 8.65 -6.64
CA GLN A 28 5.54 9.88 -6.61
C GLN A 28 4.57 11.06 -6.69
N LYS A 29 4.52 11.89 -5.64
CA LYS A 29 3.71 13.11 -5.61
C LYS A 29 4.42 14.24 -6.36
N SER A 30 5.75 14.32 -6.23
CA SER A 30 6.63 15.31 -6.84
C SER A 30 8.03 14.72 -7.06
N GLU A 31 8.95 15.40 -7.76
CA GLU A 31 10.33 14.92 -8.00
C GLU A 31 11.08 14.45 -6.73
N LYS A 32 10.71 14.96 -5.55
CA LYS A 32 11.33 14.61 -4.26
C LYS A 32 10.35 14.12 -3.18
N GLU A 33 9.07 14.01 -3.49
CA GLU A 33 8.05 13.59 -2.51
C GLU A 33 7.41 12.28 -2.92
N PHE A 34 7.52 11.29 -2.05
CA PHE A 34 6.88 10.00 -2.20
C PHE A 34 5.69 9.92 -1.25
N GLY A 35 4.53 9.57 -1.80
CA GLY A 35 3.37 9.16 -1.03
C GLY A 35 3.33 7.64 -0.93
N PHE A 36 2.77 7.15 0.18
CA PHE A 36 2.44 5.74 0.33
C PHE A 36 0.98 5.60 0.71
N ILE A 37 0.33 4.60 0.14
CA ILE A 37 -1.01 4.14 0.53
C ILE A 37 -0.91 2.66 0.80
N TRP A 38 -1.52 2.23 1.90
CA TRP A 38 -1.63 0.83 2.25
C TRP A 38 -3.08 0.53 2.61
N SER A 39 -3.51 -0.68 2.29
CA SER A 39 -4.82 -1.19 2.70
C SER A 39 -4.74 -2.69 2.88
N HIS A 40 -5.56 -3.22 3.77
CA HIS A 40 -5.66 -4.64 4.03
C HIS A 40 -7.12 -5.06 4.08
N HIS A 41 -7.41 -6.24 3.54
CA HIS A 41 -8.73 -6.85 3.55
C HIS A 41 -8.59 -8.26 4.12
N GLU A 42 -9.13 -8.46 5.33
CA GLU A 42 -9.14 -9.74 6.08
C GLU A 42 -7.77 -10.41 6.32
N ALA A 43 -6.68 -9.76 5.92
CA ALA A 43 -5.32 -10.23 6.17
C ALA A 43 -4.98 -10.08 7.67
N PRO A 44 -4.36 -11.11 8.30
CA PRO A 44 -3.94 -11.05 9.68
C PRO A 44 -2.97 -9.88 9.92
N PRO A 45 -3.11 -9.10 11.01
CA PRO A 45 -2.26 -7.94 11.27
C PRO A 45 -0.76 -8.24 11.23
N SER A 46 -0.34 -9.42 11.68
CA SER A 46 1.07 -9.85 11.65
C SER A 46 1.63 -9.97 10.24
N VAL A 47 0.83 -10.45 9.28
CA VAL A 47 1.22 -10.57 7.86
C VAL A 47 1.29 -9.19 7.22
N VAL A 48 0.30 -8.34 7.52
CA VAL A 48 0.23 -6.96 7.04
C VAL A 48 1.44 -6.16 7.51
N ILE A 49 1.77 -6.22 8.80
CA ILE A 49 2.94 -5.54 9.39
C ILE A 49 4.23 -6.04 8.74
N LYS A 50 4.40 -7.35 8.58
CA LYS A 50 5.60 -7.92 7.96
C LYS A 50 5.76 -7.49 6.49
N GLY A 51 4.67 -7.48 5.74
CA GLY A 51 4.64 -7.00 4.35
C GLY A 51 4.95 -5.52 4.22
N LEU A 52 4.37 -4.69 5.09
CA LEU A 52 4.67 -3.25 5.20
C LEU A 52 6.13 -3.00 5.55
N SER A 53 6.67 -3.68 6.56
CA SER A 53 8.07 -3.56 6.94
C SER A 53 9.02 -3.93 5.79
N TRP A 54 8.71 -5.00 5.05
CA TRP A 54 9.48 -5.40 3.88
C TRP A 54 9.40 -4.36 2.76
N ALA A 55 8.19 -3.88 2.42
CA ALA A 55 8.00 -2.88 1.38
C ALA A 55 8.68 -1.54 1.71
N LEU A 56 8.54 -1.07 2.96
CA LEU A 56 9.23 0.12 3.44
C LEU A 56 10.75 -0.04 3.40
N HIS A 57 11.27 -1.19 3.83
CA HIS A 57 12.70 -1.48 3.76
C HIS A 57 13.21 -1.53 2.32
N ASP A 58 12.45 -2.09 1.39
CA ASP A 58 12.81 -2.10 -0.04
C ASP A 58 12.76 -0.67 -0.62
N PHE A 59 11.77 0.14 -0.26
CA PHE A 59 11.68 1.55 -0.70
C PHE A 59 12.81 2.43 -0.17
N VAL A 60 13.27 2.21 1.06
CA VAL A 60 14.38 2.97 1.65
C VAL A 60 15.71 2.56 1.05
N ASN A 61 15.92 1.27 0.80
CA ASN A 61 17.22 0.76 0.35
C ASN A 61 17.38 0.70 -1.17
N LYS A 62 16.30 0.48 -1.92
CA LYS A 62 16.33 0.58 -3.38
C LYS A 62 15.89 1.99 -3.80
N LYS A 63 16.88 2.80 -4.14
CA LYS A 63 16.69 3.93 -5.06
C LYS A 63 16.30 3.38 -6.44
N LEU A 64 15.03 2.99 -6.60
CA LEU A 64 14.38 3.02 -7.90
C LEU A 64 14.04 4.48 -8.20
#